data_AF-A0A4Q5T1F8-F1
#
_entry.id   AF-A0A4Q5T1F8-F1
#
_cell.length_a   1.000
_cell.length_b   1.000
_cell.length_c   1.000
_cell.angle_alpha   90.00
_cell.angle_beta   90.00
_cell.angle_gamma   90.00
#
_symmetry.space_group_name_H-M   'P 1'
#
loop_
_entity.id
_entity.type
_entity.pdbx_description
1 polymer ?
#
loop_
_entity_poly.entity_id
_entity_poly.type
_entity_poly.pdbx_seq_one_letter_code
_entity_poly.pdbx_strand_id
1 'polypeptide(L)'
;MDARYQAIFVAPTDTGLRVDAIDARDWGAIAELGWSWLTGDWVAARAVTQRQAQQIAPFSSRPVLALFDGEPVTLEAGTIVGSGTTAPVFLSTRETMA
;
A
#
# COMPACT_ATOMS: atom_id res chain seq x y z
N MET A 1 0.97 -7.01 21.58
CA MET A 1 1.01 -5.77 20.79
C MET A 1 0.03 -5.95 19.63
N ASP A 2 -1.25 -5.63 19.87
CA ASP A 2 -2.33 -5.74 18.89
C ASP A 2 -2.47 -4.41 18.15
N ALA A 3 -1.62 -4.18 17.16
CA ALA A 3 -1.74 -3.00 16.32
C ALA A 3 -2.79 -3.28 15.21
N ARG A 4 -4.06 -3.07 15.54
CA ARG A 4 -5.17 -3.19 14.59
C ARG A 4 -5.30 -1.88 13.82
N TYR A 5 -4.94 -1.91 12.54
CA TYR A 5 -5.02 -0.77 11.64
C TYR A 5 -6.27 -0.88 10.76
N GLN A 6 -6.91 0.25 10.44
CA GLN A 6 -8.12 0.23 9.59
C GLN A 6 -7.77 0.14 8.11
N ALA A 7 -6.71 0.83 7.70
CA ALA A 7 -6.17 0.77 6.35
C ALA A 7 -4.64 0.80 6.41
N ILE A 8 -4.02 0.19 5.42
CA ILE A 8 -2.58 0.26 5.23
C ILE A 8 -2.31 0.62 3.78
N PHE A 9 -1.33 1.49 3.54
CA PHE A 9 -0.70 1.63 2.24
C PHE A 9 0.62 0.89 2.28
N VAL A 10 0.92 0.13 1.23
CA VAL A 10 2.09 -0.73 1.18
C VAL A 10 2.84 -0.44 -0.11
N ALA A 11 4.13 -0.12 0.03
CA ALA A 11 5.02 0.09 -1.09
C ALA A 11 6.23 -0.86 -1.00
N PRO A 12 6.64 -1.51 -2.09
CA PRO A 12 7.88 -2.27 -2.11
C PRO A 12 9.08 -1.33 -1.96
N THR A 13 10.12 -1.82 -1.30
CA THR A 13 11.44 -1.19 -1.15
C THR A 13 12.52 -2.21 -1.50
N ASP A 14 13.77 -1.76 -1.60
CA ASP A 14 14.91 -2.65 -1.89
C ASP A 14 15.11 -3.74 -0.82
N THR A 15 14.61 -3.51 0.40
CA THR A 15 14.82 -4.39 1.56
C THR A 15 13.54 -5.04 2.07
N GLY A 16 12.39 -4.84 1.41
CA GLY A 16 11.12 -5.40 1.86
C GLY A 16 9.91 -4.53 1.50
N LEU A 17 9.02 -4.33 2.46
CA LEU A 17 7.81 -3.54 2.36
C LEU A 17 7.88 -2.36 3.33
N ARG A 18 7.59 -1.15 2.83
CA ARG A 18 7.16 -0.01 3.65
C ARG A 18 5.66 -0.11 3.83
N VAL A 19 5.23 -0.09 5.09
CA VAL A 19 3.82 -0.13 5.48
C VAL A 19 3.48 1.17 6.19
N ASP A 20 2.63 1.97 5.57
CA ASP A 20 2.09 3.20 6.09
C ASP A 20 0.70 2.90 6.66
N ALA A 21 0.65 2.68 7.97
CA ALA A 21 -0.57 2.24 8.63
C ALA A 21 -1.41 3.43 9.07
N ILE A 22 -2.67 3.46 8.63
CA ILE A 22 -3.59 4.57 8.85
C ILE A 22 -4.55 4.19 9.97
N ASP A 23 -4.53 4.98 11.04
CA ASP A 23 -5.48 4.90 12.15
C ASP A 23 -6.55 5.99 12.01
N ALA A 24 -7.55 5.74 11.16
CA ALA A 24 -8.64 6.67 10.87
C ALA A 24 -9.88 6.44 11.76
N ARG A 25 -9.68 6.28 13.08
CA ARG A 25 -10.79 6.22 14.05
C ARG A 25 -11.65 7.50 14.11
N ASP A 26 -11.25 8.55 13.39
CA ASP A 26 -11.94 9.83 13.33
C ASP A 26 -12.22 10.22 11.86
N TRP A 27 -13.47 10.56 11.54
CA TRP A 27 -13.93 10.88 10.17
C TRP A 27 -13.19 12.10 9.56
N GLY A 28 -12.63 12.96 10.42
CA GLY A 28 -11.76 14.07 10.04
C GLY A 28 -10.44 13.63 9.39
N ALA A 29 -9.88 12.48 9.81
CA ALA A 29 -8.64 11.95 9.23
C ALA A 29 -8.83 11.48 7.78
N ILE A 30 -10.02 10.97 7.43
CA ILE A 30 -10.37 10.58 6.05
C ILE A 30 -10.47 11.82 5.15
N ALA A 31 -11.09 12.90 5.66
CA ALA A 31 -11.18 14.17 4.94
C ALA A 31 -9.81 14.84 4.74
N GLU A 32 -8.93 14.78 5.75
CA GLU A 32 -7.58 15.34 5.69
C GLU A 32 -6.65 14.54 4.76
N LEU A 33 -6.80 13.21 4.70
CA LEU A 33 -6.12 12.35 3.72
C LEU A 33 -6.58 12.63 2.29
N GLY A 34 -7.90 12.78 2.08
CA GLY A 34 -8.46 13.17 0.78
C GLY A 34 -8.00 14.56 0.33
N TRP A 35 -7.81 15.48 1.26
CA TRP A 35 -7.29 16.83 0.99
C TRP A 35 -5.77 16.83 0.73
N SER A 36 -5.00 16.01 1.44
CA SER A 36 -3.55 15.89 1.27
C SER A 36 -3.17 15.17 -0.03
N TRP A 37 -4.03 14.26 -0.51
CA TRP A 37 -3.99 13.64 -1.85
C TRP A 37 -4.02 14.71 -2.96
N LEU A 38 -4.84 15.75 -2.77
CA LEU A 38 -5.01 16.87 -3.69
C LEU A 38 -3.85 17.88 -3.67
N THR A 39 -3.11 18.00 -2.57
CA THR A 39 -2.06 19.02 -2.39
C THR A 39 -0.63 18.49 -2.57
N GLY A 40 -0.45 17.18 -2.75
CA GLY A 40 0.85 16.60 -3.09
C GLY A 40 1.77 16.31 -1.90
N ASP A 41 1.28 16.43 -0.66
CA ASP A 41 2.08 16.24 0.57
C ASP A 41 1.45 15.18 1.48
N TRP A 42 1.68 13.93 1.12
CA TRP A 42 0.95 12.75 1.61
C TRP A 42 1.49 12.20 2.94
N VAL A 43 2.58 12.78 3.44
CA VAL A 43 3.31 12.31 4.63
C VAL A 43 2.96 13.14 5.88
N ALA A 44 2.21 14.23 5.74
CA ALA A 44 1.95 15.17 6.83
C ALA A 44 0.79 14.80 7.77
N ALA A 45 -0.02 13.79 7.45
CA ALA A 45 -1.13 13.39 8.32
C ALA A 45 -0.61 12.64 9.55
N ARG A 46 -0.74 13.27 10.72
CA ARG A 46 -0.35 12.83 12.08
C ARG A 46 -0.91 11.47 12.54
N ALA A 47 -1.63 10.76 11.67
CA ALA A 47 -2.28 9.47 11.87
C ALA A 47 -1.62 8.31 11.11
N VAL A 48 -0.49 8.53 10.42
CA VAL A 48 0.25 7.47 9.71
C VAL A 48 1.37 6.93 10.59
N THR A 49 1.32 5.64 10.90
CA THR A 49 2.42 4.92 11.53
C THR A 49 3.20 4.15 10.48
N GLN A 50 4.41 4.62 10.15
CA GLN A 50 5.30 3.91 9.24
C GLN A 50 5.94 2.70 9.93
N ARG A 51 5.99 1.57 9.23
CA ARG A 51 6.66 0.32 9.60
C ARG A 51 7.40 -0.27 8.41
N GLN A 52 8.41 -1.08 8.71
CA GLN A 52 9.05 -1.95 7.72
C GLN A 52 8.72 -3.41 8.04
N ALA A 53 8.44 -4.20 7.00
CA ALA A 53 8.16 -5.62 7.11
C ALA A 53 8.72 -6.37 5.90
N GLN A 54 9.08 -7.64 6.07
CA GLN A 54 9.40 -8.51 4.93
C GLN A 54 8.14 -9.06 4.28
N GLN A 55 7.13 -9.32 5.10
CA GLN A 55 5.86 -9.91 4.72
C GLN A 55 4.74 -9.33 5.58
N ILE A 56 3.54 -9.28 5.02
CA ILE A 56 2.32 -8.93 5.73
C ILE A 56 1.25 -9.97 5.44
N ALA A 57 0.26 -10.05 6.31
CA ALA A 57 -0.92 -10.87 6.11
C ALA A 57 -2.16 -10.17 6.66
N PRO A 58 -3.34 -10.34 6.04
CA PRO A 58 -4.60 -9.90 6.63
C PRO A 58 -4.81 -10.57 7.99
N PHE A 59 -5.05 -9.78 9.03
CA PHE A 59 -5.37 -10.29 10.37
C PHE A 59 -6.82 -10.80 10.50
N SER A 60 -7.65 -10.54 9.50
CA SER A 60 -9.07 -10.94 9.46
C SER A 60 -9.22 -12.44 9.15
N SER A 61 -10.22 -13.08 9.77
CA SER A 61 -10.67 -14.43 9.40
C SER A 61 -11.56 -14.45 8.16
N ARG A 62 -11.95 -13.27 7.65
CA ARG A 62 -12.69 -13.09 6.40
C ARG A 62 -11.78 -12.54 5.30
N PRO A 63 -12.09 -12.82 4.02
CA PRO A 63 -11.37 -12.20 2.90
C PRO A 63 -11.39 -10.68 2.98
N VAL A 64 -10.29 -10.06 2.55
CA VAL A 64 -10.11 -8.61 2.55
C VAL A 64 -9.92 -8.13 1.12
N LEU A 65 -10.64 -7.08 0.74
CA LEU A 65 -10.44 -6.42 -0.54
C LEU A 65 -9.21 -5.51 -0.45
N ALA A 66 -8.24 -5.73 -1.33
CA ALA A 66 -7.07 -4.89 -1.51
C ALA A 66 -7.08 -4.27 -2.91
N LEU A 67 -6.33 -3.18 -3.08
CA LEU A 67 -6.07 -2.58 -4.38
C LEU A 67 -4.59 -2.74 -4.71
N PHE A 68 -4.29 -3.32 -5.86
CA PHE A 68 -2.94 -3.39 -6.42
C PHE A 68 -2.91 -2.51 -7.66
N ASP A 69 -2.13 -1.44 -7.65
CA ASP A 69 -2.09 -0.43 -8.73
C ASP A 69 -3.49 0.10 -9.13
N GLY A 70 -4.41 0.15 -8.16
CA GLY A 70 -5.80 0.58 -8.35
C GLY A 70 -6.77 -0.55 -8.72
N GLU A 71 -6.28 -1.73 -9.08
CA GLU A 71 -7.11 -2.88 -9.44
C GLU A 71 -7.53 -3.70 -8.21
N PRO A 72 -8.82 -4.06 -8.06
CA PRO A 72 -9.33 -4.80 -6.92
C PRO A 72 -8.88 -6.26 -6.93
N VAL A 73 -8.32 -6.71 -5.80
CA VAL A 73 -7.95 -8.11 -5.56
C VAL A 73 -8.44 -8.53 -4.18
N THR A 74 -9.19 -9.63 -4.12
CA THR A 74 -9.63 -10.23 -2.85
C THR A 74 -8.53 -11.13 -2.31
N LEU A 75 -8.01 -10.80 -1.12
CA LEU A 75 -7.06 -11.60 -0.39
C LEU A 75 -7.79 -12.52 0.59
N GLU A 76 -7.55 -13.82 0.49
CA GLU A 76 -8.04 -14.79 1.47
C GLU A 76 -7.39 -14.55 2.85
N ALA A 77 -8.08 -14.99 3.90
CA ALA A 77 -7.56 -14.90 5.27
C ALA A 77 -6.17 -15.57 5.37
N GLY A 78 -5.20 -14.87 5.96
CA GLY A 78 -3.83 -15.37 6.10
C GLY A 78 -2.98 -15.38 4.83
N THR A 79 -3.47 -14.82 3.71
CA THR A 79 -2.66 -14.65 2.50
C THR A 79 -1.39 -13.84 2.82
N ILE A 80 -0.23 -14.42 2.54
CA ILE A 80 1.06 -13.74 2.73
C ILE A 80 1.36 -12.88 1.52
N VAL A 81 1.57 -11.58 1.74
CA VAL A 81 2.03 -10.64 0.73
C VAL A 81 3.47 -10.25 1.06
N GLY A 82 4.36 -10.33 0.07
CA GLY A 82 5.76 -9.94 0.16
C GLY A 82 6.16 -9.08 -1.03
N SER A 83 7.40 -8.60 -1.01
CA SER A 83 8.02 -7.92 -2.15
C SER A 83 8.96 -8.86 -2.91
N GLY A 84 9.02 -8.70 -4.22
CA GLY A 84 10.05 -9.31 -5.06
C GLY A 84 10.40 -8.35 -6.19
N THR A 85 11.62 -8.47 -6.72
CA THR A 85 12.07 -7.68 -7.87
C THR A 85 11.95 -8.53 -9.12
N THR A 86 11.09 -8.11 -10.05
CA THR A 86 11.13 -8.64 -11.41
C THR A 86 12.25 -7.95 -12.17
N ALA A 87 13.02 -8.70 -12.97
CA ALA A 87 14.03 -8.10 -13.83
C ALA A 87 13.35 -7.04 -14.75
N PRO A 88 13.85 -5.80 -14.82
CA PRO A 88 13.26 -4.78 -15.67
C PRO A 88 13.47 -5.19 -17.14
N VAL A 89 12.40 -5.66 -17.79
CA VAL A 89 12.36 -5.88 -19.23
C VAL A 89 11.52 -4.75 -19.82
N PHE A 90 12.18 -3.66 -20.18
CA PHE A 90 11.53 -2.57 -20.91
C PHE A 90 11.42 -2.95 -22.39
N LEU A 91 10.20 -2.98 -22.90
CA LEU A 91 9.94 -3.08 -24.33
C LEU A 91 9.90 -1.66 -24.90
N SER A 92 10.81 -1.33 -25.81
CA SER A 92 10.72 -0.10 -26.60
C SER A 92 10.22 -0.42 -28.00
N THR A 93 9.40 0.47 -28.58
CA THR A 93 9.12 0.43 -30.01
C THR A 93 10.40 0.70 -30.79
N ARG A 94 10.61 -0.01 -31.91
CA ARG A 94 11.70 0.32 -32.83
C ARG A 94 11.38 1.66 -33.48
N GLU A 95 12.34 2.57 -33.52
CA GLU A 95 12.26 3.73 -34.40
C GLU A 95 12.32 3.23 -35.85
N THR A 96 11.21 3.32 -36.57
CA THR A 96 11.20 3.12 -38.01
C THR A 96 11.67 4.43 -38.65
N MET A 97 12.94 4.52 -39.02
CA MET A 97 13.41 5.64 -39.86
C MET A 97 12.75 5.54 -41.25
N ALA A 98 12.12 6.64 -41.67
CA ALA A 98 11.56 6.87 -43.00
C ALA A 98 12.64 7.20 -44.02
#